data_AF-A0AB36YJ74-F1
#
_entry.id   AF-A0AB36YJ74-F1
#
_cell.length_a   1.000
_cell.length_b   1.000
_cell.length_c   1.000
_cell.angle_alpha   90.00
_cell.angle_beta   90.00
_cell.angle_gamma   90.00
#
_symmetry.space_group_name_H-M   'P 1'
#
loop_
_entity.id
_entity.type
_entity.pdbx_description
1 polymer ?
#
loop_
_entity_poly.entity_id
_entity_poly.type
_entity_poly.pdbx_seq_one_letter_code
_entity_poly.pdbx_strand_id
1 'polypeptide(L)'
;MGTIRSSFMEETKADLLSEQAVLCGPVPRLVEECVKFLTDKGVNPRIATYECLNELKLIVDMMVDYGIHGMYQKISTAAKFGGLHA
;
A
#
# COMPACT_ATOMS: atom_id res chain seq x y z
N MET A 1 0.40 10.76 -16.53
CA MET A 1 1.04 9.50 -16.96
C MET A 1 1.91 9.78 -18.18
N GLY A 2 3.13 9.25 -18.19
CA GLY A 2 4.03 9.27 -19.36
C GLY A 2 4.17 7.87 -19.95
N THR A 3 4.70 7.78 -21.17
CA THR A 3 5.04 6.49 -21.80
C THR A 3 6.50 6.15 -21.54
N ILE A 4 6.78 4.87 -21.27
CA ILE A 4 8.13 4.34 -21.10
C ILE A 4 8.35 3.28 -22.18
N ARG A 5 9.43 3.41 -22.94
CA ARG A 5 9.79 2.43 -23.97
C ARG A 5 10.38 1.18 -23.30
N SER A 6 9.89 0.01 -23.66
CA SER A 6 10.36 -1.29 -23.17
C SER A 6 10.41 -2.32 -24.32
N SER A 7 11.01 -3.48 -24.06
CA SER A 7 10.90 -4.67 -24.92
C SER A 7 9.78 -5.59 -24.43
N PHE A 8 9.26 -6.46 -25.31
CA PHE A 8 8.27 -7.48 -24.91
C PHE A 8 8.75 -8.33 -23.73
N MET A 9 10.01 -8.77 -23.75
CA MET A 9 10.55 -9.63 -22.69
C MET A 9 10.67 -8.90 -21.34
N GLU A 10 11.09 -7.63 -21.37
CA GLU A 10 11.23 -6.82 -20.16
C GLU A 10 9.86 -6.51 -19.53
N GLU A 11 8.90 -6.09 -20.34
CA GLU A 11 7.53 -5.82 -19.88
C GLU A 11 6.88 -7.08 -19.31
N THR A 12 6.90 -8.20 -20.03
CA THR A 12 6.28 -9.45 -19.56
C THR A 12 6.90 -9.93 -18.26
N LYS A 13 8.23 -9.81 -18.12
CA LYS A 13 8.89 -10.20 -16.87
C LYS A 13 8.55 -9.25 -15.73
N ALA A 14 8.55 -7.94 -15.97
CA ALA A 14 8.26 -6.94 -14.94
C ALA A 14 6.80 -7.03 -14.47
N ASP A 15 5.86 -7.15 -15.40
CA ASP A 15 4.42 -7.23 -15.13
C ASP A 15 4.11 -8.44 -14.25
N LEU A 16 4.46 -9.66 -14.71
CA LEU A 16 4.25 -10.91 -13.99
C LEU A 16 4.92 -10.93 -12.61
N LEU A 17 6.13 -10.39 -12.48
CA LEU A 17 6.80 -10.33 -11.17
C LEU A 17 6.13 -9.33 -10.24
N SER A 18 5.74 -8.16 -10.75
CA SER A 18 5.16 -7.09 -9.92
C SER A 18 3.76 -7.45 -9.42
N GLU A 19 2.93 -8.08 -10.26
CA GLU A 19 1.58 -8.51 -9.85
C GLU A 19 1.65 -9.61 -8.77
N GLN A 20 2.62 -10.51 -8.87
CA GLN A 20 2.79 -11.62 -7.91
C GLN A 20 3.49 -11.17 -6.62
N ALA A 21 4.48 -10.28 -6.72
CA ALA A 21 5.30 -9.87 -5.58
C ALA A 21 4.75 -8.63 -4.84
N VAL A 22 3.82 -7.88 -5.44
CA VAL A 22 3.26 -6.67 -4.82
C VAL A 22 1.76 -6.52 -5.08
N LEU A 23 1.35 -6.37 -6.35
CA LEU A 23 0.08 -5.71 -6.67
C LEU A 23 -1.16 -6.59 -6.43
N CYS A 24 -1.17 -7.81 -6.94
CA CYS A 24 -2.36 -8.64 -7.01
C CYS A 24 -2.38 -9.75 -5.96
N GLY A 25 -1.23 -10.22 -5.51
CA GLY A 25 -1.16 -11.16 -4.38
C GLY A 25 -1.02 -10.44 -3.03
N PRO A 26 0.12 -9.74 -2.79
CA PRO A 26 0.43 -9.24 -1.45
C PRO A 26 -0.42 -8.08 -0.95
N VAL A 27 -0.71 -7.07 -1.77
CA VAL A 27 -1.51 -5.91 -1.32
C VAL A 27 -2.92 -6.32 -0.85
N PRO A 28 -3.71 -7.11 -1.62
CA PRO A 28 -5.02 -7.56 -1.15
C PRO A 28 -4.94 -8.39 0.13
N ARG A 29 -3.97 -9.32 0.22
CA ARG A 29 -3.75 -10.14 1.41
C ARG A 29 -3.41 -9.30 2.64
N LEU A 30 -2.53 -8.31 2.50
CA LEU A 30 -2.17 -7.39 3.57
C LEU A 30 -3.40 -6.66 4.11
N VAL A 31 -4.26 -6.16 3.21
CA VAL A 31 -5.51 -5.50 3.60
C VAL A 31 -6.43 -6.47 4.36
N GLU A 32 -6.64 -7.68 3.84
CA GLU A 32 -7.49 -8.68 4.50
C GLU A 32 -6.97 -9.07 5.89
N GLU A 33 -5.66 -9.29 6.04
CA GLU A 33 -5.01 -9.65 7.30
C GLU A 33 -5.10 -8.50 8.33
N CYS A 34 -4.90 -7.25 7.90
CA CYS A 34 -5.06 -6.08 8.76
C CYS A 34 -6.52 -5.86 9.19
N VAL A 35 -7.48 -6.02 8.27
CA VAL A 35 -8.91 -5.94 8.60
C VAL A 35 -9.28 -7.02 9.61
N LYS A 36 -8.81 -8.27 9.41
CA LYS A 36 -9.02 -9.35 10.35
C LYS A 36 -8.42 -9.02 11.72
N PHE A 37 -7.19 -8.52 11.77
CA PHE A 37 -6.54 -8.14 13.02
C PHE A 37 -7.34 -7.08 13.79
N LEU A 38 -7.78 -6.01 13.12
CA LEU A 38 -8.56 -4.94 13.77
C LEU A 38 -9.93 -5.46 14.26
N THR A 39 -10.60 -6.28 13.45
CA THR A 39 -11.89 -6.87 13.84
C THR A 39 -11.78 -7.86 15.00
N ASP A 40 -10.72 -8.69 15.04
CA ASP A 40 -10.41 -9.56 16.18
C ASP A 40 -10.17 -8.75 17.48
N LYS A 41 -9.72 -7.49 17.35
CA LYS A 41 -9.56 -6.53 18.46
C LYS A 41 -10.83 -5.74 18.79
N GLY A 42 -11.95 -6.06 18.15
CA GLY A 42 -13.26 -5.45 18.41
C GLY A 42 -13.56 -4.19 17.60
N VAL A 43 -12.74 -3.83 16.61
CA VAL A 43 -13.05 -2.73 15.69
C VAL A 43 -14.19 -3.14 14.76
N ASN A 44 -15.12 -2.23 14.49
CA ASN A 44 -16.21 -2.48 13.56
C ASN A 44 -15.66 -2.87 12.16
N PRO A 45 -16.16 -3.94 11.51
CA PRO A 45 -15.63 -4.38 10.21
C PRO A 45 -15.63 -3.31 9.12
N ARG A 46 -16.65 -2.44 9.06
CA ARG A 46 -16.68 -1.36 8.07
C ARG A 46 -15.63 -0.29 8.34
N ILE A 47 -15.39 0.02 9.61
CA ILE A 47 -14.31 0.94 10.00
C ILE A 47 -12.96 0.30 9.70
N ALA A 48 -12.74 -0.96 10.09
CA ALA A 48 -11.50 -1.67 9.80
C ALA A 48 -11.20 -1.72 8.30
N THR A 49 -12.19 -2.02 7.45
CA THR A 49 -12.01 -1.97 5.99
C THR A 49 -11.67 -0.57 5.50
N TYR A 50 -12.33 0.47 6.00
CA TYR A 50 -12.02 1.85 5.61
C TYR A 50 -10.58 2.22 5.99
N GLU A 51 -10.18 1.98 7.24
CA GLU A 51 -8.83 2.22 7.74
C GLU A 51 -7.77 1.46 6.92
N CYS A 52 -8.00 0.18 6.60
CA CYS A 52 -6.99 -0.63 5.91
C CYS A 52 -6.96 -0.41 4.39
N LEU A 53 -8.07 -0.08 3.74
CA LEU A 53 -8.14 0.03 2.27
C LEU A 53 -8.16 1.48 1.79
N ASN A 54 -9.01 2.34 2.37
CA ASN A 54 -9.14 3.72 1.93
C ASN A 54 -7.92 4.55 2.36
N GLU A 55 -7.39 4.36 3.56
CA GLU A 55 -6.15 5.06 3.94
C GLU A 55 -4.93 4.53 3.17
N LEU A 56 -4.89 3.23 2.83
CA LEU A 56 -3.84 2.69 1.98
C LEU A 56 -3.79 3.44 0.63
N LYS A 57 -4.94 3.75 0.03
CA LYS A 57 -5.00 4.60 -1.16
C LYS A 57 -4.34 5.95 -0.92
N LEU A 58 -4.65 6.64 0.19
CA LEU A 58 -4.06 7.94 0.50
C LEU A 58 -2.53 7.86 0.66
N ILE A 59 -2.02 6.80 1.29
CA ILE A 59 -0.58 6.56 1.46
C ILE A 59 0.07 6.31 0.10
N VAL A 60 -0.52 5.46 -0.75
CA VAL A 60 0.00 5.19 -2.11
C VAL A 60 -0.03 6.44 -2.98
N ASP A 61 -1.11 7.21 -2.96
CA ASP A 61 -1.20 8.48 -3.70
C ASP A 61 -0.09 9.44 -3.25
N MET A 62 0.16 9.57 -1.94
CA MET A 62 1.29 10.37 -1.44
C MET A 62 2.67 9.83 -1.85
N MET A 63 2.84 8.52 -1.90
CA MET A 63 4.08 7.91 -2.38
C MET A 63 4.32 8.17 -3.86
N VAL A 64 3.27 8.18 -4.68
CA VAL A 64 3.35 8.51 -6.11
C VAL A 64 3.70 9.98 -6.30
N ASP A 65 3.05 10.88 -5.57
CA ASP A 65 3.22 12.32 -5.74
C ASP A 65 4.52 12.86 -5.13
N TYR A 66 4.98 12.28 -4.01
CA TYR A 66 6.06 12.86 -3.20
C TYR A 66 7.18 11.88 -2.85
N GLY A 67 7.10 10.62 -3.32
CA GLY A 67 7.99 9.55 -2.91
C GLY A 67 7.77 9.10 -1.46
N ILE A 68 8.43 8.00 -1.07
CA ILE A 68 8.31 7.41 0.29
C ILE A 68 8.72 8.42 1.37
N HIS A 69 9.83 9.14 1.17
CA HIS A 69 10.27 10.15 2.12
C HIS A 69 9.28 11.30 2.26
N GLY A 70 8.70 11.77 1.14
CA GLY A 70 7.69 12.81 1.14
C GLY A 70 6.38 12.39 1.82
N MET A 71 5.96 11.13 1.64
CA MET A 71 4.85 10.55 2.40
C MET A 71 5.10 10.64 3.91
N TYR A 72 6.28 10.24 4.39
CA TYR A 72 6.62 10.34 5.82
C TYR A 72 6.70 11.79 6.33
N GLN A 73 6.93 12.78 5.47
CA GLN A 73 6.88 14.20 5.84
C GLN A 73 5.44 14.75 5.89
N LYS A 74 4.47 14.03 5.34
CA LYS A 74 3.06 14.46 5.21
C LYS A 74 2.10 13.77 6.16
N ILE A 75 2.54 12.74 6.87
CA ILE A 75 1.77 12.09 7.95
C ILE A 75 2.16 12.63 9.33
N SER A 76 1.36 12.32 10.35
CA SER A 76 1.63 12.76 11.72
C SER A 76 2.93 12.16 12.27
N THR A 77 3.55 12.82 13.26
CA THR A 77 4.75 12.32 13.94
C THR A 77 4.53 10.93 14.54
N ALA A 78 3.35 10.66 15.09
CA ALA A 78 3.00 9.37 15.66
C ALA A 78 2.97 8.27 14.58
N ALA A 79 2.33 8.53 13.44
CA ALA A 79 2.27 7.58 12.33
C ALA A 79 3.66 7.33 11.71
N LYS A 80 4.46 8.38 11.54
CA LYS A 80 5.85 8.26 11.07
C LYS A 80 6.70 7.43 12.03
N PHE A 81 6.63 7.71 13.33
CA PHE A 81 7.37 6.95 14.33
C PHE A 81 6.96 5.47 14.32
N GLY A 82 5.64 5.19 14.32
CA GLY A 82 5.13 3.83 14.23
C GLY A 82 5.62 3.11 12.97
N GLY A 83 5.52 3.75 11.80
CA GLY A 83 5.91 3.14 10.52
C GLY A 83 7.41 2.90 10.33
N LEU A 84 8.29 3.63 11.03
CA LEU A 84 9.75 3.44 10.94
C LEU A 84 10.29 2.42 11.97
N HIS A 85 9.46 2.01 12.93
CA HIS A 85 9.87 1.18 14.06
C HIS A 85 8.96 -0.04 14.30
N ALA A 86 8.05 -0.33 13.36
CA ALA A 86 7.18 -1.51 13.39
C ALA A 86 7.91 -2.80 13.04
#